data_AF-A0A317PMI8-F1
#
_entry.id   AF-A0A317PMI8-F1
#
_cell.length_a   1.000
_cell.length_b   1.000
_cell.length_c   1.000
_cell.angle_alpha   90.00
_cell.angle_beta   90.00
_cell.angle_gamma   90.00
#
_symmetry.space_group_name_H-M   'P 1'
#
loop_
_entity.id
_entity.type
_entity.pdbx_description
1 polymer ?
#
loop_
_entity_poly.entity_id
_entity_poly.type
_entity_poly.pdbx_seq_one_letter_code
_entity_poly.pdbx_strand_id
1 'polypeptide(L)'
;MSKIIFNGATHQITLVDSSGNNISTWAAYNNVDSHATLTHIQNGTYIFQDRVHPHRHHSATADTTDGPYGMYGIFRFSVPNHPGIGLHSGRAHARHAPGPQHATMGCIRTSDDAIAAVIKMASTSPLTTIQVIGNTGRAAQAATKRNHHQSLQGRHYG
;
A
#
# COMPACT_ATOMS: atom_id res chain seq x y z
N MET A 1 14.28 13.72 0.23
CA MET A 1 12.92 13.35 -0.18
C MET A 1 12.68 11.91 0.21
N SER A 2 11.53 11.59 0.79
CA SER A 2 11.22 10.23 1.27
C SER A 2 10.67 9.35 0.14
N LYS A 3 10.81 8.04 0.27
CA LYS A 3 10.26 7.05 -0.68
C LYS A 3 9.67 5.86 0.06
N ILE A 4 8.86 5.08 -0.66
CA ILE A 4 8.31 3.82 -0.18
C ILE A 4 8.90 2.68 -1.01
N ILE A 5 9.21 1.55 -0.39
CA ILE A 5 9.55 0.32 -1.09
C ILE A 5 8.45 -0.69 -0.83
N PHE A 6 7.74 -1.14 -1.86
CA PHE A 6 6.85 -2.28 -1.78
C PHE A 6 7.55 -3.54 -2.28
N ASN A 7 7.61 -4.56 -1.45
CA ASN A 7 8.15 -5.86 -1.81
C ASN A 7 7.01 -6.89 -1.92
N GLY A 8 6.63 -7.24 -3.15
CA GLY A 8 5.57 -8.20 -3.44
C GLY A 8 5.93 -9.65 -3.10
N ALA A 9 7.21 -9.98 -2.93
CA ALA A 9 7.63 -11.33 -2.52
C ALA A 9 7.49 -11.56 -1.01
N THR A 10 7.53 -10.48 -0.22
CA THR A 10 7.42 -10.51 1.24
C THR A 10 6.15 -9.86 1.78
N HIS A 11 5.32 -9.28 0.90
CA HIS A 11 4.10 -8.52 1.21
C HIS A 11 4.31 -7.45 2.26
N GLN A 12 5.28 -6.58 2.00
CA GLN A 12 5.65 -5.51 2.92
C GLN A 12 5.86 -4.19 2.19
N ILE A 13 5.50 -3.10 2.85
CA ILE A 13 6.04 -1.77 2.54
C ILE A 13 7.09 -1.38 3.57
N THR A 14 8.14 -0.73 3.11
CA THR A 14 9.14 -0.07 3.95
C THR A 14 9.14 1.42 3.65
N LEU A 15 9.09 2.23 4.71
CA LEU A 15 9.22 3.69 4.62
C LEU A 15 10.70 4.05 4.69
N VAL A 16 11.16 4.86 3.74
CA VAL A 16 12.56 5.29 3.65
C VAL A 16 12.61 6.79 3.72
N ASP A 17 13.35 7.31 4.70
CA ASP A 17 13.51 8.74 4.92
C ASP A 17 14.37 9.42 3.82
N SER A 18 14.54 10.74 3.93
CA SER A 18 15.34 11.51 2.99
C SER A 18 16.84 11.19 2.99
N SER A 19 17.34 10.57 4.05
CA SER A 19 18.73 10.17 4.24
C SER A 19 18.98 8.74 3.75
N GLY A 20 17.93 8.03 3.34
CA GLY A 20 18.00 6.65 2.87
C GLY A 20 17.83 5.60 3.98
N ASN A 21 17.48 6.00 5.21
CA ASN A 21 17.28 5.07 6.31
C ASN A 21 15.89 4.44 6.23
N ASN A 22 15.82 3.14 6.54
CA ASN A 22 14.53 2.46 6.74
C ASN A 22 13.96 2.90 8.10
N ILE A 23 12.79 3.55 8.07
CA ILE A 23 12.10 3.99 9.29
C ILE A 23 11.38 2.80 9.93
N SER A 24 10.66 2.04 9.12
CA SER A 24 9.72 1.02 9.59
C SER A 24 9.12 0.25 8.42
N THR A 25 8.54 -0.91 8.75
CA THR A 25 7.97 -1.84 7.77
C THR A 25 6.61 -2.35 8.23
N TRP A 26 5.68 -2.47 7.28
CA TRP A 26 4.33 -2.97 7.53
C TRP A 26 3.91 -3.98 6.47
N ALA A 27 2.96 -4.84 6.82
CA ALA A 27 2.34 -5.72 5.85
C ALA A 27 1.55 -4.91 4.81
N ALA A 28 1.70 -5.29 3.55
CA ALA A 28 0.99 -4.70 2.44
C ALA A 28 0.87 -5.70 1.30
N TYR A 29 -0.24 -5.66 0.56
CA TYR A 29 -0.49 -6.61 -0.53
C TYR A 29 -0.94 -5.87 -1.77
N ASN A 30 -0.52 -6.39 -2.92
CA ASN A 30 -1.09 -6.05 -4.22
C ASN A 30 -1.97 -7.21 -4.71
N ASN A 31 -2.96 -7.56 -3.89
CA ASN A 31 -3.97 -8.56 -4.28
C ASN A 31 -4.97 -7.86 -5.21
N VAL A 32 -4.94 -8.24 -6.48
CA VAL A 32 -5.81 -7.64 -7.49
C VAL A 32 -7.01 -8.54 -7.74
N ASP A 33 -8.19 -7.93 -7.74
CA ASP A 33 -9.45 -8.60 -8.03
C ASP A 33 -9.47 -9.12 -9.46
N SER A 34 -10.08 -10.28 -9.69
CA SER A 34 -10.14 -10.93 -11.01
C SER A 34 -10.88 -10.11 -12.07
N HIS A 35 -11.70 -9.15 -11.67
CA HIS A 35 -12.41 -8.25 -12.58
C HIS A 35 -11.58 -7.03 -13.01
N ALA A 36 -10.38 -6.83 -12.45
CA ALA A 36 -9.50 -5.75 -12.85
C ALA A 36 -8.78 -6.05 -14.17
N THR A 37 -8.41 -5.00 -14.90
CA THR A 37 -7.63 -5.10 -16.13
C THR A 37 -6.13 -5.28 -15.86
N LEU A 38 -5.66 -4.85 -14.68
CA LEU A 38 -4.31 -5.08 -14.20
C LEU A 38 -4.28 -6.41 -13.42
N THR A 39 -3.24 -7.23 -13.60
CA THR A 39 -3.07 -8.45 -12.79
C THR A 39 -2.26 -8.23 -11.52
N HIS A 40 -1.29 -7.31 -11.61
CA HIS A 40 -0.43 -6.84 -10.52
C HIS A 40 0.33 -5.60 -11.02
N ILE A 41 0.79 -4.77 -10.10
CA ILE A 41 1.72 -3.67 -10.39
C ILE A 41 3.09 -4.28 -10.73
N GLN A 42 3.64 -3.95 -11.89
CA GLN A 42 4.94 -4.47 -12.30
C GLN A 42 6.06 -3.93 -11.39
N ASN A 43 7.20 -4.62 -11.38
CA ASN A 43 8.40 -4.08 -10.74
C ASN A 43 8.83 -2.80 -11.44
N GLY A 44 9.25 -1.80 -10.68
CA GLY A 44 9.63 -0.51 -11.21
C GLY A 44 9.59 0.60 -10.17
N THR A 45 9.87 1.82 -10.62
CA THR A 45 9.79 3.02 -9.78
C THR A 45 8.68 3.90 -10.33
N TYR A 46 7.70 4.20 -9.49
CA TYR A 46 6.53 5.02 -9.84
C TYR A 46 6.55 6.31 -9.03
N ILE A 47 6.10 7.40 -9.65
CA ILE A 47 6.09 8.73 -9.04
C ILE A 47 4.78 8.94 -8.30
N PHE A 48 4.86 9.39 -7.04
CA PHE A 48 3.67 9.80 -6.30
C PHE A 48 3.07 11.07 -6.88
N GLN A 49 1.76 11.04 -7.10
CA GLN A 49 0.93 12.19 -7.45
C GLN A 49 0.58 12.95 -6.17
N ASP A 50 0.19 12.21 -5.13
CA ASP A 50 -0.12 12.73 -3.80
C ASP A 50 1.16 12.67 -2.95
N ARG A 51 1.83 13.81 -2.75
CA ARG A 51 3.18 13.84 -2.17
C ARG A 51 3.22 14.16 -0.67
N VAL A 52 2.19 14.82 -0.16
CA VAL A 52 2.14 15.34 1.22
C VAL A 52 0.88 14.85 1.93
N HIS A 53 -0.27 14.92 1.25
CA HIS A 53 -1.55 14.48 1.77
C HIS A 53 -2.19 13.46 0.83
N PRO A 54 -2.82 12.41 1.36
CA PRO A 54 -3.55 11.45 0.55
C PRO A 54 -4.77 12.13 -0.11
N HIS A 55 -5.15 11.63 -1.28
CA HIS A 55 -6.40 11.98 -1.91
C HIS A 55 -7.58 11.45 -1.08
N ARG A 56 -8.53 12.35 -0.80
CA ARG A 56 -9.77 12.07 -0.08
C ARG A 56 -10.94 11.93 -1.05
N HIS A 57 -11.80 10.96 -0.78
CA HIS A 57 -13.02 10.71 -1.52
C HIS A 57 -14.18 11.47 -0.87
N HIS A 58 -15.06 12.03 -1.68
CA HIS A 58 -16.19 12.85 -1.21
C HIS A 58 -17.35 12.02 -0.62
N SER A 59 -17.24 10.69 -0.64
CA SER A 59 -18.26 9.80 -0.10
C SER A 59 -18.02 9.53 1.39
N ALA A 60 -19.09 9.66 2.19
CA ALA A 60 -19.07 9.46 3.63
C ALA A 60 -18.62 8.04 4.06
N THR A 61 -18.69 7.06 3.15
CA THR A 61 -18.33 5.66 3.45
C THR A 61 -17.03 5.21 2.77
N ALA A 62 -16.44 6.04 1.90
CA ALA A 62 -15.27 5.66 1.14
C ALA A 62 -14.00 5.67 2.01
N ASP A 63 -13.83 6.73 2.80
CA ASP A 63 -12.66 6.98 3.63
C ASP A 63 -12.95 6.73 5.11
N THR A 64 -13.41 5.51 5.43
CA THR A 64 -13.57 5.02 6.80
C THR A 64 -12.72 3.76 6.98
N THR A 65 -12.49 3.32 8.22
CA THR A 65 -11.72 2.09 8.53
C THR A 65 -12.22 0.86 7.75
N ASP A 66 -13.53 0.75 7.51
CA ASP A 66 -14.14 -0.35 6.72
C ASP A 66 -14.46 0.03 5.27
N GLY A 67 -14.25 1.29 4.92
CA GLY A 67 -14.36 1.80 3.57
C GLY A 67 -13.32 1.21 2.63
N PRO A 68 -13.54 1.31 1.31
CA PRO A 68 -12.61 0.82 0.29
C PRO A 68 -11.22 1.45 0.39
N TYR A 69 -11.09 2.70 0.84
CA TYR A 69 -9.82 3.46 0.84
C TYR A 69 -9.27 3.73 2.24
N GLY A 70 -9.94 3.27 3.29
CA GLY A 70 -9.47 3.41 4.67
C GLY A 70 -9.66 4.81 5.23
N MET A 71 -9.43 4.96 6.53
CA MET A 71 -9.79 6.22 7.21
C MET A 71 -9.00 7.44 6.72
N TYR A 72 -7.90 7.21 6.01
CA TYR A 72 -6.96 8.24 5.55
C TYR A 72 -7.09 8.57 4.05
N GLY A 73 -7.75 7.76 3.24
CA GLY A 73 -7.77 7.90 1.79
C GLY A 73 -6.54 7.25 1.12
N ILE A 74 -6.18 7.71 -0.07
CA ILE A 74 -5.18 7.04 -0.94
C ILE A 74 -4.02 7.96 -1.34
N PHE A 75 -2.80 7.46 -1.24
CA PHE A 75 -1.63 8.07 -1.88
C PHE A 75 -1.46 7.51 -3.29
N ARG A 76 -1.90 8.25 -4.31
CA ARG A 76 -1.85 7.81 -5.71
C ARG A 76 -0.45 7.95 -6.28
N PHE A 77 -0.08 7.00 -7.14
CA PHE A 77 1.15 7.06 -7.93
C PHE A 77 0.88 6.65 -9.37
N SER A 78 1.67 7.21 -10.29
CA SER A 78 1.43 7.06 -11.72
C SER A 78 1.83 5.67 -12.22
N VAL A 79 0.85 4.80 -12.46
CA VAL A 79 1.03 3.52 -13.16
C VAL A 79 0.55 3.69 -14.61
N PRO A 80 1.37 3.33 -15.63
CA PRO A 80 0.98 3.48 -17.03
C PRO A 80 -0.37 2.83 -17.34
N ASN A 81 -1.26 3.54 -18.03
CA ASN A 81 -2.61 3.09 -18.43
C ASN A 81 -3.57 2.70 -17.29
N HIS A 82 -3.20 2.91 -16.02
CA HIS A 82 -4.02 2.57 -14.86
C HIS A 82 -4.12 3.77 -13.91
N PRO A 83 -5.05 4.72 -14.16
CA PRO A 83 -5.24 5.88 -13.30
C PRO A 83 -5.83 5.48 -11.95
N GLY A 84 -5.52 6.26 -10.91
CA GLY A 84 -6.10 6.08 -9.57
C GLY A 84 -5.46 4.96 -8.73
N ILE A 85 -4.44 4.27 -9.24
CA ILE A 85 -3.67 3.29 -8.46
C ILE A 85 -2.88 4.01 -7.36
N GLY A 86 -2.83 3.41 -6.18
CA GLY A 86 -2.15 4.00 -5.04
C GLY A 86 -1.90 3.05 -3.89
N LEU A 87 -1.38 3.64 -2.81
CA LEU A 87 -1.18 3.02 -1.52
C LEU A 87 -2.26 3.52 -0.56
N HIS A 88 -3.03 2.60 0.05
CA HIS A 88 -4.09 2.97 0.99
C HIS A 88 -4.38 1.83 1.99
N SER A 89 -5.26 2.12 2.94
CA SER A 89 -5.77 1.15 3.92
C SER A 89 -7.24 0.83 3.67
N GLY A 90 -7.97 0.42 4.70
CA GLY A 90 -9.41 0.16 4.66
C GLY A 90 -9.76 -1.31 4.59
N ARG A 91 -11.07 -1.60 4.60
CA ARG A 91 -11.63 -2.95 4.68
C ARG A 91 -11.13 -3.71 5.92
N ALA A 92 -10.82 -3.00 7.01
CA ALA A 92 -10.18 -3.57 8.19
C ALA A 92 -10.96 -4.76 8.77
N HIS A 93 -12.29 -4.72 8.73
CA HIS A 93 -13.18 -5.77 9.22
C HIS A 93 -13.93 -6.52 8.11
N ALA A 94 -13.40 -6.55 6.88
CA ALA A 94 -14.04 -7.31 5.81
C ALA A 94 -14.13 -8.80 6.18
N ARG A 95 -15.30 -9.40 5.94
CA ARG A 95 -15.59 -10.80 6.30
C ARG A 95 -14.60 -11.81 5.68
N HIS A 96 -14.09 -11.51 4.48
CA HIS A 96 -13.12 -12.34 3.77
C HIS A 96 -11.87 -11.52 3.48
N ALA A 97 -10.71 -12.06 3.88
CA ALA A 97 -9.39 -11.44 3.73
C ALA A 97 -9.37 -9.97 4.23
N PRO A 98 -9.49 -9.74 5.55
CA PRO A 98 -9.57 -8.39 6.10
C PRO A 98 -8.30 -7.56 5.89
N GLY A 99 -8.49 -6.24 5.88
CA GLY A 99 -7.42 -5.25 5.89
C GLY A 99 -6.47 -5.42 4.70
N PRO A 100 -5.14 -5.44 4.91
CA PRO A 100 -4.15 -5.49 3.83
C PRO A 100 -4.38 -6.59 2.78
N GLN A 101 -4.92 -7.75 3.16
CA GLN A 101 -5.12 -8.87 2.24
C GLN A 101 -6.33 -8.69 1.32
N HIS A 102 -7.24 -7.76 1.63
CA HIS A 102 -8.46 -7.58 0.87
C HIS A 102 -8.14 -7.12 -0.55
N ALA A 103 -8.78 -7.76 -1.53
CA ALA A 103 -8.55 -7.48 -2.93
C ALA A 103 -8.86 -6.01 -3.29
N THR A 104 -8.16 -5.50 -4.29
CA THR A 104 -8.32 -4.15 -4.83
C THR A 104 -8.41 -4.21 -6.35
N MET A 105 -8.76 -3.10 -7.00
CA MET A 105 -8.70 -2.99 -8.46
C MET A 105 -7.28 -2.73 -9.01
N GLY A 106 -6.23 -2.99 -8.20
CA GLY A 106 -4.84 -2.84 -8.62
C GLY A 106 -3.92 -2.12 -7.62
N CYS A 107 -4.47 -1.59 -6.52
CA CYS A 107 -3.74 -0.86 -5.50
C CYS A 107 -2.86 -1.74 -4.61
N ILE A 108 -1.98 -1.10 -3.85
CA ILE A 108 -1.32 -1.72 -2.71
C ILE A 108 -2.13 -1.36 -1.47
N ARG A 109 -2.64 -2.37 -0.77
CA ARG A 109 -3.41 -2.20 0.47
C ARG A 109 -2.55 -2.54 1.69
N THR A 110 -2.57 -1.66 2.69
CA THR A 110 -1.91 -1.83 3.99
C THR A 110 -2.87 -1.49 5.14
N SER A 111 -2.38 -1.23 6.35
CA SER A 111 -3.20 -0.88 7.53
C SER A 111 -3.33 0.64 7.73
N ASP A 112 -4.31 1.06 8.53
CA ASP A 112 -4.49 2.48 8.91
C ASP A 112 -3.23 3.02 9.61
N ASP A 113 -2.61 2.25 10.53
CA ASP A 113 -1.36 2.64 11.20
C ASP A 113 -0.21 2.90 10.23
N ALA A 114 -0.09 2.08 9.18
CA ALA A 114 0.93 2.25 8.18
C ALA A 114 0.71 3.55 7.40
N ILE A 115 -0.54 3.84 6.99
CA ILE A 115 -0.87 5.10 6.31
C ILE A 115 -0.68 6.31 7.23
N ALA A 116 -1.00 6.21 8.52
CA ALA A 116 -0.74 7.26 9.50
C ALA A 116 0.77 7.57 9.59
N ALA A 117 1.63 6.54 9.59
CA ALA A 117 3.07 6.73 9.57
C ALA A 117 3.58 7.32 8.24
N VAL A 118 2.98 6.93 7.11
CA VAL A 118 3.26 7.55 5.80
C VAL A 118 2.91 9.04 5.82
N ILE A 119 1.75 9.43 6.36
CA ILE A 119 1.33 10.82 6.52
C ILE A 119 2.33 11.59 7.39
N LYS A 120 2.73 11.01 8.53
CA LYS A 120 3.72 11.63 9.42
C LYS A 120 5.04 11.88 8.69
N MET A 121 5.55 10.89 7.96
CA MET A 121 6.77 11.04 7.17
C MET A 121 6.60 12.09 6.05
N ALA A 122 5.49 12.06 5.32
CA ALA A 122 5.20 12.96 4.21
C ALA A 122 5.06 14.43 4.66
N SER A 123 4.65 14.66 5.91
CA SER A 123 4.53 16.01 6.50
C SER A 123 5.88 16.72 6.69
N THR A 124 6.97 15.96 6.85
CA THR A 124 8.33 16.52 7.03
C THR A 124 9.20 16.33 5.81
N SER A 125 8.98 15.26 5.03
CA SER A 125 9.68 14.99 3.79
C SER A 125 8.70 14.46 2.75
N PRO A 126 8.31 15.26 1.74
CA PRO A 126 7.35 14.83 0.73
C PRO A 126 7.77 13.53 0.05
N LEU A 127 6.79 12.65 -0.19
CA LEU A 127 6.95 11.41 -0.93
C LEU A 127 7.35 11.73 -2.38
N THR A 128 8.37 11.05 -2.89
CA THR A 128 8.73 11.12 -4.32
C THR A 128 8.28 9.91 -5.09
N THR A 129 8.68 8.73 -4.63
CA THR A 129 8.51 7.51 -5.39
C THR A 129 8.08 6.36 -4.52
N ILE A 130 7.40 5.41 -5.15
CA ILE A 130 7.28 4.05 -4.68
C ILE A 130 8.10 3.13 -5.59
N GLN A 131 8.99 2.35 -5.00
CA GLN A 131 9.74 1.32 -5.69
C GLN A 131 9.03 -0.02 -5.45
N VAL A 132 8.58 -0.67 -6.52
CA VAL A 132 7.97 -2.00 -6.49
C VAL A 132 9.03 -3.02 -6.87
N ILE A 133 9.27 -3.98 -5.98
CA ILE A 133 10.24 -5.06 -6.17
C ILE A 133 9.60 -6.41 -5.86
N GLY A 134 10.11 -7.47 -6.47
CA GLY A 134 9.66 -8.84 -6.20
C GLY A 134 8.17 -9.08 -6.46
N ASN A 135 7.46 -8.15 -7.11
CA ASN A 135 6.04 -8.28 -7.40
C ASN A 135 5.87 -8.92 -8.78
N THR A 136 5.77 -10.24 -8.77
CA THR A 136 5.35 -11.02 -9.94
C THR A 136 4.04 -11.72 -9.59
N GLY A 137 3.16 -11.97 -10.58
CA GLY A 137 1.90 -12.68 -10.33
C GLY A 137 2.08 -13.98 -9.52
N ARG A 138 3.17 -14.72 -9.77
CA ARG A 138 3.50 -15.97 -9.03
C ARG A 138 4.07 -15.71 -7.63
N ALA A 139 4.93 -14.69 -7.47
CA ALA A 139 5.50 -14.33 -6.17
C ALA A 139 4.47 -13.73 -5.22
N ALA A 140 3.57 -12.87 -5.73
CA ALA A 140 2.46 -12.30 -4.99
C ALA A 140 1.51 -13.39 -4.48
N GLN A 141 1.11 -14.33 -5.36
CA GLN A 141 0.28 -15.47 -4.97
C GLN A 141 0.96 -16.39 -3.94
N ALA A 142 2.26 -16.69 -4.11
CA ALA A 142 3.01 -17.53 -3.18
C ALA A 142 3.18 -16.88 -1.80
N ALA A 143 3.44 -15.58 -1.76
CA ALA A 143 3.59 -14.83 -0.53
C ALA A 143 2.25 -14.69 0.22
N THR A 144 1.12 -14.57 -0.49
CA THR A 144 -0.22 -14.51 0.13
C THR A 144 -0.53 -15.79 0.89
N LYS A 145 -0.14 -16.95 0.33
CA LYS A 145 -0.27 -18.25 1.02
C LYS A 145 0.62 -18.34 2.27
N ARG A 146 1.85 -17.83 2.23
CA ARG A 146 2.77 -17.86 3.38
C ARG A 146 2.30 -16.97 4.54
N ASN A 147 1.72 -15.82 4.23
CA ASN A 147 1.40 -14.80 5.23
C ASN A 147 -0.07 -14.86 5.72
N HIS A 148 -0.83 -15.89 5.33
CA HIS A 148 -2.25 -16.08 5.68
C HIS A 148 -2.53 -16.11 7.21
N HIS A 149 -1.50 -16.33 8.03
CA HIS A 149 -1.61 -16.45 9.49
C HIS A 149 -0.69 -15.50 10.29
N GLN A 150 0.01 -14.55 9.64
CA GLN A 150 0.93 -13.67 10.36
C GLN A 150 0.24 -12.38 10.82
N SER A 151 0.38 -12.07 12.12
CA SER A 151 -0.02 -10.79 12.72
C SER A 151 0.61 -9.62 11.95
N LEU A 152 -0.24 -8.70 11.49
CA LEU A 152 0.11 -7.59 10.60
C LEU A 152 0.51 -6.30 11.36
N GLN A 153 0.67 -6.39 12.69
CA GLN A 153 1.16 -5.27 13.50
C GLN A 153 2.67 -5.09 13.32
N GLY A 154 3.07 -3.83 13.14
CA GLY A 154 4.42 -3.39 12.80
C GLY A 154 5.50 -4.19 13.51
N ARG A 155 6.27 -4.96 12.73
CA ARG A 155 7.54 -5.48 13.21
C ARG A 155 8.50 -4.29 13.28
N HIS A 156 8.76 -3.82 14.50
CA HIS A 156 9.95 -3.05 14.78
C HIS A 156 11.15 -3.96 14.50
N TYR A 157 11.98 -3.57 13.54
CA TYR A 157 13.33 -4.12 13.46
C TYR A 157 14.12 -3.48 14.62
N GLY A 158 14.57 -4.33 15.54
CA GLY A 158 15.67 -4.02 16.44
C GLY A 158 17.00 -4.05 15.70
#